data_AF-A0A8C0JT05-F1
#
_entry.id   AF-A0A8C0JT05-F1
#
_cell.length_a   1.000
_cell.length_b   1.000
_cell.length_c   1.000
_cell.angle_alpha   90.00
_cell.angle_beta   90.00
_cell.angle_gamma   90.00
#
_symmetry.space_group_name_H-M   'P 1'
#
loop_
_entity.id
_entity.type
_entity.pdbx_description
1 polymer ?
#
loop_
_entity_poly.entity_id
_entity_poly.type
_entity_poly.pdbx_seq_one_letter_code
_entity_poly.pdbx_strand_id
1 'polypeptide(L)'
;MLFEKLYESYINANVPLRDLIVGKIYFLLVRIKIQHMELQLVKKKKRITGIGPSTTTETEIIAKYEIMNGVPIKGESISIRLFLVGYDPTLTMRDVNKKFSVRYFLILVLVDEEDRRYFKQQEIILWRNASEKLRKQRTNLHQRFESSELEASAEQPKM
;
A
#
# COMPACT_ATOMS: atom_id res chain seq x y z
N MET A 1 -13.23 3.27 -20.66
CA MET A 1 -14.51 3.89 -20.28
C MET A 1 -15.64 2.90 -19.95
N LEU A 2 -15.73 1.70 -20.56
CA LEU A 2 -16.77 0.72 -20.18
C LEU A 2 -16.57 0.11 -18.78
N PHE A 3 -15.32 -0.06 -18.35
CA PHE A 3 -14.95 -0.73 -17.10
C PHE A 3 -15.46 -0.02 -15.84
N GLU A 4 -15.35 1.30 -15.77
CA GLU A 4 -15.85 2.11 -14.64
C GLU A 4 -17.37 2.11 -14.52
N LYS A 5 -18.10 1.72 -15.58
CA LYS A 5 -19.55 1.55 -15.54
C LYS A 5 -19.98 0.21 -14.95
N LEU A 6 -19.06 -0.75 -14.78
CA LEU A 6 -19.36 -2.10 -14.30
C LEU A 6 -19.22 -2.22 -12.77
N TYR A 7 -18.33 -1.43 -12.17
CA TYR A 7 -18.08 -1.43 -10.74
C TYR A 7 -17.60 -0.07 -10.25
N GLU A 8 -17.83 0.20 -8.97
CA GLU A 8 -17.30 1.37 -8.27
C GLU A 8 -16.34 0.93 -7.18
N SER A 9 -15.28 1.70 -6.96
CA SER A 9 -14.24 1.39 -5.96
C SER A 9 -13.92 2.63 -5.15
N TYR A 10 -14.12 2.57 -3.84
CA TYR A 10 -13.67 3.60 -2.92
C TYR A 10 -12.41 3.11 -2.22
N ILE A 11 -11.32 3.87 -2.34
CA ILE A 11 -10.06 3.61 -1.63
C ILE A 11 -9.47 4.93 -1.16
N ASN A 12 -9.06 4.98 0.11
CA ASN A 12 -8.39 6.13 0.69
C ASN A 12 -7.06 6.41 -0.03
N ALA A 13 -6.94 7.59 -0.61
CA ALA A 13 -5.76 7.97 -1.39
C ALA A 13 -4.56 8.36 -0.51
N ASN A 14 -4.77 8.72 0.77
CA ASN A 14 -3.70 9.11 1.69
C ASN A 14 -3.63 8.11 2.85
N VAL A 15 -2.53 7.36 2.96
CA VAL A 15 -2.43 6.25 3.92
C VAL A 15 -1.09 6.31 4.67
N PRO A 16 -1.08 6.19 6.01
CA PRO A 16 0.16 6.08 6.74
C PRO A 16 0.94 4.79 6.42
N LEU A 17 2.28 4.85 6.46
CA LEU A 17 3.14 3.71 6.11
C LEU A 17 2.89 2.42 6.91
N ARG A 18 2.39 2.53 8.14
CA ARG A 18 2.16 1.41 9.07
C ARG A 18 0.67 1.15 9.32
N ASP A 19 -0.19 1.70 8.47
CA ASP A 19 -1.63 1.54 8.58
C ASP A 19 -2.14 0.52 7.54
N LEU A 20 -3.45 0.40 7.43
CA LEU A 20 -4.11 -0.44 6.45
C LEU A 20 -4.86 0.41 5.42
N ILE A 21 -4.81 -0.03 4.17
CA ILE A 21 -5.63 0.52 3.09
C ILE A 21 -7.02 -0.11 3.24
N VAL A 22 -8.01 0.72 3.55
CA VAL A 22 -9.42 0.33 3.52
C VAL A 22 -9.99 0.68 2.15
N GLY A 23 -10.70 -0.26 1.56
CA GLY A 23 -11.49 -0.01 0.38
C GLY A 23 -12.75 -0.85 0.31
N LYS A 24 -13.60 -0.52 -0.66
CA LYS A 24 -14.79 -1.30 -0.97
C LYS A 24 -15.04 -1.28 -2.47
N ILE A 25 -15.33 -2.45 -3.03
CA ILE A 25 -15.72 -2.63 -4.43
C ILE A 25 -17.21 -2.93 -4.47
N TYR A 26 -17.94 -2.26 -5.35
CA TYR A 26 -19.36 -2.46 -5.60
C TYR A 26 -19.57 -2.96 -7.04
N PHE A 27 -20.30 -4.05 -7.22
CA PHE A 27 -20.63 -4.58 -8.54
C PHE A 27 -21.97 -4.01 -9.03
N LEU A 28 -21.90 -3.04 -9.95
CA LEU A 28 -23.06 -2.30 -10.43
C LEU A 28 -23.82 -3.06 -11.53
N LEU A 29 -23.09 -3.57 -12.51
CA LEU A 29 -23.66 -4.23 -13.68
C LEU A 29 -22.77 -5.39 -14.12
N VAL A 30 -23.20 -6.62 -13.86
CA VAL A 30 -22.45 -7.84 -14.21
C VAL A 30 -23.02 -8.44 -15.48
N ARG A 31 -22.72 -7.82 -16.64
CA ARG A 31 -22.96 -8.44 -17.95
C ARG A 31 -21.73 -9.16 -18.51
N ILE A 32 -20.57 -8.91 -17.91
CA ILE A 32 -19.32 -9.57 -18.25
C ILE A 32 -19.07 -10.61 -17.17
N LYS A 33 -18.87 -11.86 -17.58
CA LYS A 33 -18.49 -12.92 -16.67
C LYS A 33 -17.01 -12.77 -16.35
N ILE A 34 -16.72 -12.53 -15.09
CA ILE A 34 -15.36 -12.34 -14.59
C ILE A 34 -14.79 -13.72 -14.25
N GLN A 35 -13.61 -14.02 -14.77
CA GLN A 35 -12.87 -15.23 -14.41
C GLN A 35 -12.02 -14.98 -13.18
N HIS A 36 -11.26 -13.89 -13.16
CA HIS A 36 -10.29 -13.59 -12.11
C HIS A 36 -10.26 -12.09 -11.79
N MET A 37 -10.11 -11.77 -10.51
CA MET A 37 -9.97 -10.39 -10.04
C MET A 37 -8.88 -10.30 -8.99
N GLU A 38 -7.96 -9.37 -9.17
CA GLU A 38 -6.83 -9.14 -8.27
C GLU A 38 -6.55 -7.65 -8.06
N LEU A 39 -6.00 -7.33 -6.90
CA LEU A 39 -5.49 -6.01 -6.55
C LEU A 39 -3.98 -6.11 -6.35
N GLN A 40 -3.25 -5.26 -7.06
CA GLN A 40 -1.80 -5.16 -6.95
C GLN A 40 -1.41 -3.85 -6.31
N LEU A 41 -0.49 -3.89 -5.35
CA LEU A 41 0.24 -2.73 -4.86
C LEU A 41 1.54 -2.62 -5.65
N VAL A 42 1.69 -1.54 -6.42
CA VAL A 42 2.80 -1.35 -7.33
C VAL A 42 3.58 -0.09 -6.97
N LYS A 43 4.90 -0.23 -6.86
CA LYS A 43 5.85 0.87 -6.68
C LYS A 43 6.50 1.21 -8.01
N LYS A 44 6.44 2.48 -8.38
CA LYS A 44 7.13 3.01 -9.55
C LYS A 44 8.24 3.95 -9.09
N LYS A 45 9.48 3.59 -9.37
CA LYS A 45 10.67 4.41 -9.15
C LYS A 45 11.07 5.02 -10.48
N LYS A 46 10.95 6.33 -10.60
CA LYS A 46 11.42 7.09 -11.75
C LYS A 46 12.75 7.71 -11.39
N ARG A 47 13.79 7.49 -12.18
CA ARG A 47 15.09 8.15 -12.06
C ARG A 47 15.38 8.92 -13.34
N ILE A 48 15.82 10.15 -13.18
CA ILE A 48 16.31 11.01 -14.26
C ILE A 48 17.82 10.98 -14.14
N THR A 49 18.50 10.39 -15.12
CA THR A 49 19.96 10.25 -15.11
C THR A 49 20.51 11.07 -16.28
N GLY A 50 21.35 12.07 -15.99
CA GLY A 50 22.09 12.83 -17.01
C GLY A 50 21.53 14.23 -17.34
N ILE A 51 22.24 14.94 -18.22
CA ILE A 51 21.82 16.18 -18.87
C ILE A 51 21.13 15.76 -20.18
N GLY A 52 19.82 15.53 -20.14
CA GLY A 52 19.04 15.07 -21.30
C GLY A 52 17.80 14.26 -20.92
N PRO A 53 16.93 13.87 -21.87
CA PRO A 53 15.66 13.18 -21.62
C PRO A 53 15.80 11.69 -21.27
N SER A 54 16.94 11.23 -20.73
CA SER A 54 17.12 9.85 -20.28
C SER A 54 16.44 9.62 -18.92
N THR A 55 15.16 9.27 -18.98
CA THR A 55 14.36 8.84 -17.83
C THR A 55 14.28 7.32 -17.78
N THR A 56 14.66 6.72 -16.66
CA THR A 56 14.47 5.29 -16.37
C THR A 56 13.30 5.13 -15.40
N THR A 57 12.35 4.25 -15.72
CA THR A 57 11.23 3.92 -14.82
C THR A 57 11.28 2.44 -14.47
N GLU A 58 11.51 2.15 -13.20
CA GLU A 58 11.46 0.80 -12.63
C GLU A 58 10.08 0.59 -11.98
N THR A 59 9.45 -0.54 -12.29
CA THR A 59 8.15 -0.92 -11.73
C THR A 59 8.31 -2.21 -10.93
N GLU A 60 7.86 -2.20 -9.69
CA GLU A 60 7.99 -3.29 -8.72
C GLU A 60 6.61 -3.61 -8.14
N ILE A 61 6.18 -4.87 -8.22
CA ILE A 61 4.94 -5.33 -7.60
C ILE A 61 5.28 -5.72 -6.16
N ILE A 62 4.79 -4.93 -5.21
CA ILE A 62 5.05 -5.14 -3.78
C ILE A 62 4.15 -6.25 -3.23
N ALA A 63 2.87 -6.19 -3.61
CA ALA A 63 1.88 -7.13 -3.12
C ALA A 63 0.89 -7.45 -4.23
N LYS A 64 0.45 -8.71 -4.25
CA LYS A 64 -0.61 -9.21 -5.09
C LYS A 64 -1.68 -9.82 -4.19
N TYR A 65 -2.92 -9.38 -4.35
CA TYR A 65 -4.05 -9.85 -3.57
C TYR A 65 -5.15 -10.34 -4.51
N GLU A 66 -5.44 -11.63 -4.45
CA GLU A 66 -6.55 -12.21 -5.20
C GLU A 66 -7.86 -11.88 -4.48
N ILE A 67 -8.75 -11.15 -5.15
CA ILE A 67 -10.01 -10.70 -4.56
C ILE A 67 -11.08 -11.78 -4.75
N MET A 68 -11.19 -12.33 -5.96
CA MET A 68 -12.29 -13.21 -6.32
C MET A 68 -11.93 -14.08 -7.52
N ASN A 69 -12.40 -15.33 -7.47
CA ASN A 69 -12.44 -16.25 -8.59
C ASN A 69 -13.91 -16.59 -8.84
N GLY A 70 -14.45 -16.19 -9.99
CA GLY A 70 -15.84 -16.43 -10.37
C GLY A 70 -16.69 -15.19 -10.63
N VAL A 71 -17.98 -15.42 -10.89
CA VAL A 71 -18.92 -14.40 -11.36
C VAL A 71 -19.47 -13.61 -10.18
N PRO A 72 -19.28 -12.27 -10.11
CA PRO A 72 -19.87 -11.48 -9.05
C PRO A 72 -21.40 -11.39 -9.19
N ILE A 73 -22.10 -11.21 -8.08
CA ILE A 73 -23.54 -10.96 -8.10
C ILE A 73 -23.79 -9.46 -8.12
N LYS A 74 -24.76 -9.03 -8.93
CA LYS A 74 -25.14 -7.62 -9.03
C LYS A 74 -25.61 -7.10 -7.67
N GLY A 75 -25.08 -5.95 -7.24
CA GLY A 75 -25.43 -5.32 -5.97
C GLY A 75 -24.62 -5.81 -4.77
N GLU A 76 -23.78 -6.84 -4.94
CA GLU A 76 -22.83 -7.24 -3.91
C GLU A 76 -21.68 -6.25 -3.78
N SER A 77 -21.03 -6.32 -2.62
CA SER A 77 -19.85 -5.52 -2.35
C SER A 77 -18.80 -6.30 -1.58
N ILE A 78 -17.55 -6.16 -1.99
CA ILE A 78 -16.40 -6.78 -1.33
C ILE A 78 -15.60 -5.70 -0.62
N SER A 79 -15.39 -5.85 0.68
CA SER A 79 -14.52 -4.97 1.46
C SER A 79 -13.05 -5.40 1.30
N ILE A 80 -12.17 -4.44 1.01
CA ILE A 80 -10.72 -4.64 0.94
C ILE A 80 -10.08 -4.10 2.20
N ARG A 81 -9.19 -4.89 2.80
CA ARG A 81 -8.28 -4.47 3.87
C ARG A 81 -6.89 -4.97 3.54
N LEU A 82 -6.00 -4.05 3.14
CA LEU A 82 -4.62 -4.38 2.82
C LEU A 82 -3.68 -3.76 3.86
N PHE A 83 -3.04 -4.59 4.66
CA PHE A 83 -2.11 -4.16 5.71
C PHE A 83 -0.75 -3.81 5.12
N LEU A 84 -0.26 -2.59 5.36
CA LEU A 84 1.04 -2.15 4.82
C LEU A 84 2.23 -2.59 5.69
N VAL A 85 1.98 -2.97 6.94
CA VAL A 85 3.02 -3.31 7.93
C VAL A 85 3.95 -4.45 7.45
N GLY A 86 3.42 -5.44 6.73
CA GLY A 86 4.21 -6.59 6.25
C GLY A 86 5.09 -6.30 5.03
N TYR A 87 4.93 -5.15 4.39
CA TYR A 87 5.62 -4.82 3.13
C TYR A 87 6.66 -3.69 3.29
N ASP A 88 6.77 -3.09 4.48
CA ASP A 88 7.64 -1.97 4.82
C ASP A 88 7.80 -0.94 3.68
N PRO A 89 6.69 -0.34 3.19
CA PRO A 89 6.77 0.60 2.08
C PRO A 89 7.58 1.84 2.48
N THR A 90 8.18 2.48 1.48
CA THR A 90 8.84 3.78 1.65
C THR A 90 7.85 4.92 1.43
N LEU A 91 8.20 6.12 1.89
CA LEU A 91 7.43 7.35 1.65
C LEU A 91 7.20 7.58 0.14
N THR A 92 6.02 8.10 -0.22
CA THR A 92 5.79 8.65 -1.57
C THR A 92 6.63 9.92 -1.73
N MET A 93 7.45 9.96 -2.77
CA MET A 93 8.38 11.05 -3.07
C MET A 93 8.12 11.55 -4.49
N ARG A 94 7.84 12.84 -4.65
CA ARG A 94 7.58 13.45 -5.96
C ARG A 94 8.68 14.43 -6.32
N ASP A 95 9.29 14.20 -7.47
CA ASP A 95 10.26 15.06 -8.16
C ASP A 95 11.37 15.59 -7.25
N VAL A 96 11.96 14.69 -6.46
CA VAL A 96 12.99 15.02 -5.48
C VAL A 96 14.21 15.55 -6.20
N ASN A 97 14.45 16.85 -6.02
CA ASN A 97 15.51 17.60 -6.69
C ASN A 97 15.52 17.40 -8.22
N LYS A 98 14.35 17.14 -8.83
CA LYS A 98 14.21 16.77 -10.26
C LYS A 98 15.07 15.56 -10.68
N LYS A 99 15.52 14.74 -9.74
CA LYS A 99 16.37 13.57 -10.00
C LYS A 99 15.60 12.27 -9.94
N PHE A 100 14.62 12.15 -9.03
CA PHE A 100 13.85 10.91 -8.91
C PHE A 100 12.49 11.11 -8.26
N SER A 101 11.61 10.13 -8.47
CA SER A 101 10.28 10.03 -7.88
C SER A 101 10.00 8.59 -7.45
N VAL A 102 9.36 8.41 -6.30
CA VAL A 102 8.86 7.13 -5.81
C VAL A 102 7.35 7.26 -5.60
N ARG A 103 6.57 6.57 -6.44
CA ARG A 103 5.10 6.63 -6.41
C ARG A 103 4.52 5.24 -6.21
N TYR A 104 3.36 5.20 -5.55
CA TYR A 104 2.64 3.97 -5.26
C TYR A 104 1.30 3.99 -5.97
N PHE A 105 0.93 2.86 -6.55
CA PHE A 105 -0.31 2.69 -7.27
C PHE A 105 -1.00 1.41 -6.82
N LEU A 106 -2.30 1.49 -6.63
CA LEU A 106 -3.17 0.33 -6.58
C LEU A 106 -3.68 0.06 -7.98
N ILE A 107 -3.43 -1.14 -8.47
CA ILE A 107 -3.90 -1.60 -9.77
C ILE A 107 -4.91 -2.69 -9.53
N LEU A 108 -6.16 -2.41 -9.88
CA LEU A 108 -7.19 -3.42 -9.95
C LEU A 108 -7.15 -4.05 -11.33
N VAL A 109 -6.88 -5.35 -11.37
CA VAL A 109 -6.85 -6.17 -12.58
C VAL A 109 -8.06 -7.07 -12.58
N LEU A 110 -8.72 -7.13 -13.72
CA LEU A 110 -9.89 -7.97 -13.93
C LEU A 110 -9.72 -8.70 -15.26
N VAL A 111 -9.93 -10.02 -15.23
CA VAL A 111 -9.88 -10.90 -16.39
C VAL A 111 -11.26 -11.50 -16.58
N ASP A 112 -11.80 -11.40 -17.80
CA ASP A 112 -13.07 -12.02 -18.15
C ASP A 112 -12.91 -13.41 -18.77
N GLU A 113 -14.03 -14.07 -19.10
CA GLU A 113 -14.01 -15.40 -19.75
C GLU A 113 -13.39 -15.43 -21.16
N GLU A 114 -13.23 -14.27 -21.82
CA GLU A 114 -12.57 -14.14 -23.13
C GLU A 114 -11.07 -13.80 -23.00
N ASP A 115 -10.50 -13.92 -21.79
CA ASP A 115 -9.13 -13.52 -21.43
C ASP A 115 -8.82 -12.03 -21.70
N ARG A 116 -9.86 -11.18 -21.76
CA ARG A 116 -9.68 -9.72 -21.87
C ARG A 116 -9.34 -9.16 -20.50
N ARG A 117 -8.28 -8.36 -20.47
CA ARG A 117 -7.74 -7.76 -19.25
C ARG A 117 -8.13 -6.30 -19.13
N TYR A 118 -8.76 -5.97 -18.02
CA TYR A 118 -9.14 -4.62 -17.66
C TYR A 118 -8.32 -4.15 -16.47
N PHE A 119 -7.89 -2.90 -16.52
CA PHE A 119 -7.04 -2.30 -15.51
C PHE A 119 -7.64 -0.99 -15.04
N LYS A 120 -7.70 -0.78 -13.72
CA LYS A 120 -7.90 0.54 -13.11
C LYS A 120 -6.76 0.82 -12.17
N GLN A 121 -6.04 1.91 -12.46
CA GLN A 121 -4.91 2.35 -11.65
C GLN A 121 -5.33 3.57 -10.84
N GLN A 122 -5.12 3.52 -9.54
CA GLN A 122 -5.28 4.66 -8.63
C GLN A 122 -3.94 4.93 -7.95
N GLU A 123 -3.49 6.19 -7.94
CA GLU A 123 -2.33 6.56 -7.14
C GLU A 123 -2.70 6.65 -5.66
N ILE A 124 -1.81 6.13 -4.81
CA ILE A 124 -1.89 6.31 -3.36
C ILE A 124 -0.65 7.07 -2.86
N ILE A 125 -0.88 7.92 -1.87
CA ILE A 125 0.12 8.74 -1.21
C ILE A 125 0.39 8.11 0.14
N LEU A 126 1.57 7.52 0.26
CA LEU A 126 2.07 6.95 1.49
C LEU A 126 2.85 7.99 2.26
N TRP A 127 2.45 8.23 3.52
CA TRP A 127 3.03 9.26 4.37
C TRP A 127 3.47 8.70 5.73
N ARG A 128 4.49 9.32 6.35
CA ARG A 128 4.95 8.92 7.68
C ARG A 128 4.12 9.64 8.74
N ASN A 129 3.43 8.89 9.59
CA ASN A 129 2.68 9.48 10.70
C ASN A 129 3.60 10.07 11.77
N ALA A 130 3.28 11.25 12.27
CA ALA A 130 4.01 11.91 13.36
C ALA A 130 3.83 11.17 14.70
N SER A 131 2.68 10.52 14.92
CA SER A 131 2.42 9.72 16.13
C SER A 131 3.40 8.55 16.31
N GLU A 132 3.98 8.04 15.21
CA GLU A 132 5.05 7.03 15.26
C GLU A 132 6.35 7.56 15.86
N LYS A 133 6.62 8.89 15.78
CA LYS A 133 7.78 9.49 16.48
C LYS A 133 7.62 9.37 18.00
N LEU A 134 6.40 9.60 18.50
CA LEU A 134 6.08 9.48 19.93
C LEU A 134 6.10 8.02 20.42
N ARG A 135 5.64 7.06 19.61
CA ARG A 135 5.70 5.63 19.98
C ARG A 135 7.15 5.17 20.16
N LYS A 136 8.04 5.50 19.21
CA LYS A 136 9.48 5.17 19.33
C LYS A 136 10.13 5.86 20.54
N GLN A 137 9.79 7.11 20.82
CA GLN A 137 10.28 7.81 22.01
C GLN A 137 9.84 7.12 23.31
N ARG A 138 8.57 6.68 23.40
CA ARG A 138 8.06 5.96 24.58
C ARG A 138 8.71 4.60 24.77
N THR A 139 8.91 3.82 23.70
CA THR A 139 9.57 2.52 23.79
C THR A 139 11.04 2.66 24.20
N ASN A 140 11.76 3.63 23.62
CA ASN A 140 13.16 3.91 24.00
C ASN A 140 13.28 4.41 25.44
N LEU A 141 12.30 5.19 25.92
CA LEU A 141 12.28 5.66 27.31
C LEU A 141 12.06 4.49 28.27
N HIS A 142 11.11 3.60 27.98
CA HIS A 142 10.82 2.44 28.82
C HIS A 142 12.00 1.47 28.92
N GLN A 143 12.67 1.18 27.79
CA GLN A 143 13.89 0.36 27.79
C GLN A 143 15.02 1.00 28.62
N ARG A 144 15.14 2.34 28.61
CA ARG A 144 16.16 3.04 29.40
C ARG A 144 15.87 3.00 30.90
N PHE A 145 14.59 3.04 31.29
CA PHE A 145 14.18 2.87 32.70
C PHE A 145 14.38 1.43 33.19
N GLU A 146 14.02 0.41 32.40
CA GLU A 146 14.26 -1.00 32.75
C GLU A 146 15.77 -1.32 32.86
N SER A 147 16.60 -0.74 31.99
CA SER A 147 18.06 -0.89 32.05
C SER A 147 18.64 -0.33 33.35
N SER A 148 18.15 0.83 33.80
CA SER A 148 18.62 1.47 35.03
C SER A 148 18.15 0.77 36.32
N GLU A 149 16.97 0.13 36.31
CA GLU A 149 16.47 -0.63 37.47
C GLU A 149 17.21 -1.97 37.65
N LEU A 150 17.62 -2.60 36.56
CA LEU A 150 18.45 -3.81 36.58
C LEU A 150 19.88 -3.54 37.09
N GLU A 151 20.47 -2.40 36.74
CA GLU A 151 21.77 -1.97 37.28
C GLU A 151 21.69 -1.64 38.78
N ALA A 152 20.62 -0.98 39.24
CA ALA A 152 20.43 -0.62 40.64
C ALA A 152 20.19 -1.83 41.57
N SER A 153 19.61 -2.92 41.06
CA SER A 153 19.42 -4.16 41.84
C SER A 153 20.68 -5.03 41.94
N ALA A 154 21.67 -4.83 41.06
CA ALA A 154 22.91 -5.61 41.06
C ALA A 154 23.95 -5.12 42.07
N GLU A 155 23.75 -3.94 42.68
CA GLU A 155 24.74 -3.25 43.51
C GLU A 155 24.50 -3.34 45.02
N GLN A 156 23.78 -4.38 45.51
CA GLN A 156 23.70 -4.63 46.96
C GLN A 156 25.03 -5.19 47.49
N PRO A 157 25.69 -4.52 48.46
CA PRO A 157 26.96 -5.01 48.99
C PRO A 157 26.70 -6.20 49.92
N LYS A 158 27.40 -7.32 49.66
CA LYS A 158 27.50 -8.43 50.62
C LYS A 158 28.22 -7.93 51.87
N MET A 159 27.58 -8.11 53.03
CA MET A 159 28.16 -7.95 54.37
C MET A 159 29.40 -8.83 54.57
#